data_AF-A0A377DSD6-F1
#
_entry.id   AF-A0A377DSD6-F1
#
_cell.length_a   1.000
_cell.length_b   1.000
_cell.length_c   1.000
_cell.angle_alpha   90.00
_cell.angle_beta   90.00
_cell.angle_gamma   90.00
#
_symmetry.space_group_name_H-M   'P 1'
#
loop_
_entity.id
_entity.type
_entity.pdbx_description
1 polymer ?
#
loop_
_entity_poly.entity_id
_entity_poly.type
_entity_poly.pdbx_seq_one_letter_code
_entity_poly.pdbx_strand_id
1 'polypeptide(L)'
;MEEIFALSDAITVFKDGRYVKTFTDMQQVDHDALVQAMVGRDIGDIYGWQPRSYGEERLRLDAVKAPGVRTPISLAVRSGEIVGLFGLVGAGRSELMKGMFGGTQITAGQVYIDQQPIDIRKPSHAIAAGMMLCPEDRKAEGIIPVHSVRDNINISARRKHVLGGCVINNGWEENNADHHIRSLNIKTPGAEQLIMNLSGGNQQKAILGRWLSKR
;
A
#
# COMPACT_ATOMS: atom_id res chain seq x y z
N MET A 1 -0.53 -20.16 11.05
CA MET A 1 0.73 -20.92 11.11
C MET A 1 0.59 -22.18 11.96
N GLU A 2 -0.22 -22.18 13.02
CA GLU A 2 -0.48 -23.39 13.83
C GLU A 2 -0.92 -24.61 13.01
N GLU A 3 -1.76 -24.43 11.98
CA GLU A 3 -2.15 -25.52 11.07
C GLU A 3 -0.96 -26.20 10.37
N ILE A 4 0.12 -25.46 10.08
CA ILE A 4 1.31 -26.03 9.43
C ILE A 4 2.01 -26.99 10.40
N PHE A 5 2.10 -26.64 11.68
CA PHE A 5 2.65 -27.52 12.71
C PHE A 5 1.76 -28.72 13.02
N ALA A 6 0.45 -28.55 12.95
CA ALA A 6 -0.52 -29.60 13.25
C ALA A 6 -0.67 -30.65 12.13
N LEU A 7 -0.42 -30.27 10.87
CA LEU A 7 -0.78 -31.07 9.69
C LEU A 7 0.41 -31.54 8.84
N SER A 8 1.62 -31.03 9.10
CA SER A 8 2.79 -31.35 8.26
C SER A 8 3.66 -32.41 8.93
N ASP A 9 4.22 -33.32 8.14
CA ASP A 9 5.28 -34.24 8.58
C ASP A 9 6.68 -33.64 8.38
N ALA A 10 6.80 -32.72 7.41
CA ALA A 10 8.02 -31.99 7.13
C ALA A 10 7.70 -30.62 6.51
N ILE A 11 8.55 -29.63 6.78
CA ILE A 11 8.44 -28.28 6.22
C ILE A 11 9.73 -27.94 5.49
N THR A 12 9.65 -27.56 4.22
CA THR A 12 10.80 -27.03 3.47
C THR A 12 10.62 -25.55 3.17
N VAL A 13 11.60 -24.74 3.58
CA VAL A 13 11.59 -23.30 3.40
C VAL A 13 12.47 -22.91 2.22
N PHE A 14 11.88 -22.17 1.28
CA PHE A 14 12.59 -21.49 0.20
C PHE A 14 12.46 -19.98 0.36
N LYS A 15 13.55 -19.24 0.12
CA LYS A 15 13.58 -17.78 0.17
C LYS A 15 14.42 -17.24 -0.98
N ASP A 16 13.93 -16.20 -1.64
CA ASP A 16 14.60 -15.55 -2.77
C ASP A 16 15.02 -16.56 -3.87
N GLY A 17 14.17 -17.57 -4.10
CA GLY A 17 14.40 -18.64 -5.09
C GLY A 17 15.47 -19.66 -4.68
N ARG A 18 15.93 -19.66 -3.43
CA ARG A 18 16.94 -20.57 -2.91
C ARG A 18 16.41 -21.42 -1.76
N TYR A 19 16.91 -22.64 -1.67
CA TYR A 19 16.67 -23.51 -0.52
C TYR A 19 17.30 -22.89 0.73
N VAL A 20 16.53 -22.86 1.82
CA VAL A 20 17.00 -22.38 3.14
C VAL A 20 17.20 -23.56 4.08
N LYS A 21 16.13 -24.31 4.37
CA LYS A 21 16.15 -25.40 5.35
C LYS A 21 14.94 -26.33 5.17
N THR A 22 15.13 -27.62 5.41
CA THR A 22 14.06 -28.59 5.63
C THR A 22 14.02 -28.98 7.11
N PHE A 23 12.84 -28.93 7.69
CA PHE A 23 12.50 -29.42 9.01
C PHE A 23 11.78 -30.77 8.83
N THR A 24 12.36 -31.85 9.34
CA THR A 24 11.84 -33.21 9.20
C THR A 24 11.29 -33.80 10.50
N ASP A 25 11.61 -33.18 11.64
CA ASP A 25 11.10 -33.58 12.95
C ASP A 25 10.26 -32.46 13.54
N MET A 26 8.97 -32.51 13.24
CA MET A 26 7.97 -31.51 13.62
C MET A 26 7.77 -31.35 15.13
N GLN A 27 8.16 -32.35 15.93
CA GLN A 27 8.08 -32.26 17.40
C GLN A 27 9.19 -31.38 17.99
N GLN A 28 10.29 -31.20 17.26
CA GLN A 28 11.44 -30.38 17.66
C GLN A 28 11.52 -29.04 16.93
N VAL A 29 10.58 -28.75 16.02
CA VAL A 29 10.58 -27.46 15.32
C VAL A 29 10.08 -26.39 16.27
N ASP A 30 11.00 -25.55 16.71
CA ASP A 30 10.67 -24.28 17.33
C ASP A 30 9.99 -23.34 16.32
N HIS A 31 8.90 -22.71 16.75
CA HIS A 31 8.15 -21.76 15.96
C HIS A 31 9.04 -20.61 15.49
N ASP A 32 9.87 -20.07 16.37
CA ASP A 32 10.73 -18.93 16.04
C ASP A 32 11.83 -19.33 15.06
N ALA A 33 12.41 -20.52 15.19
CA ALA A 33 13.35 -21.06 14.22
C ALA A 33 12.74 -21.24 12.81
N LEU A 34 11.47 -21.66 12.70
CA LEU A 34 10.78 -21.74 11.41
C LEU A 34 10.54 -20.34 10.83
N VAL A 35 10.05 -19.39 11.62
CA VAL A 35 9.83 -18.01 11.17
C VAL A 35 11.16 -17.36 10.77
N GLN A 36 12.22 -17.56 11.54
CA GLN A 36 13.56 -17.10 11.17
C GLN A 36 14.04 -17.72 9.87
N ALA A 37 13.75 -19.00 9.58
CA ALA A 37 14.07 -19.58 8.28
C ALA A 37 13.27 -18.94 7.14
N MET A 38 11.99 -18.62 7.36
CA MET A 38 11.12 -17.97 6.36
C MET A 38 11.54 -16.52 6.07
N VAL A 39 11.89 -15.76 7.11
CA VAL A 39 12.22 -14.33 7.02
C VAL A 39 13.72 -14.12 6.83
N GLY A 40 14.54 -15.09 7.20
CA GLY A 40 16.00 -15.20 7.06
C GLY A 40 16.82 -14.32 8.02
N ARG A 41 16.27 -13.89 9.18
CA ARG A 41 16.92 -12.98 10.15
C ARG A 41 16.27 -13.10 11.54
N ASP A 42 17.00 -12.69 12.58
CA ASP A 42 16.46 -12.54 13.93
C ASP A 42 15.44 -11.39 14.01
N ILE A 43 14.29 -11.63 14.66
CA ILE A 43 13.10 -10.74 14.64
C ILE A 43 13.28 -9.52 15.56
N GLY A 44 14.35 -9.49 16.37
CA GLY A 44 14.56 -8.47 17.39
C GLY A 44 14.71 -7.04 16.89
N ASP A 45 15.17 -6.81 15.64
CA ASP A 45 15.57 -5.46 15.19
C ASP A 45 15.26 -5.19 13.71
N ILE A 46 14.04 -5.55 13.28
CA ILE A 46 13.68 -5.72 11.86
C ILE A 46 13.73 -4.41 11.04
N TYR A 47 13.75 -3.22 11.66
CA TYR A 47 13.56 -1.96 10.94
C TYR A 47 14.48 -0.80 11.32
N GLY A 48 15.50 -1.01 12.16
CA GLY A 48 16.34 0.09 12.64
C GLY A 48 15.49 1.24 13.17
N TRP A 49 14.43 0.90 13.93
CA TRP A 49 13.47 1.88 14.40
C TRP A 49 14.20 2.88 15.27
N GLN A 50 14.11 4.15 14.90
CA GLN A 50 14.64 5.25 15.68
C GLN A 50 13.48 6.13 16.12
N PRO A 51 13.46 6.56 17.39
CA PRO A 51 12.52 7.57 17.84
C PRO A 51 12.71 8.83 17.01
N ARG A 52 11.60 9.37 16.51
CA ARG A 52 11.57 10.57 15.68
C ARG A 52 10.50 11.50 16.21
N SER A 53 10.81 12.80 16.27
CA SER A 53 9.84 13.79 16.71
C SER A 53 8.71 13.89 15.69
N TYR A 54 7.47 13.67 16.15
CA TYR A 54 6.29 13.89 15.32
C TYR A 54 6.03 15.38 15.17
N GLY A 55 5.65 15.79 13.96
CA GLY A 55 5.27 17.18 13.69
C GLY A 55 3.80 17.46 14.05
N GLU A 56 3.26 18.48 13.40
CA GLU A 56 1.86 18.89 13.54
C GLU A 56 0.85 17.78 13.16
N GLU A 57 -0.37 17.88 13.67
CA GLU A 57 -1.50 17.05 13.23
C GLU A 57 -1.76 17.26 11.73
N ARG A 58 -1.76 16.17 10.95
CA ARG A 58 -1.97 16.20 9.49
C ARG A 58 -3.33 15.62 9.11
N LEU A 59 -3.85 14.68 9.89
CA LEU A 59 -5.15 14.04 9.66
C LEU A 59 -5.88 13.93 10.99
N ARG A 60 -7.16 14.33 11.01
CA ARG A 60 -8.06 14.07 12.13
C ARG A 60 -9.39 13.55 11.64
N LEU A 61 -9.87 12.51 12.29
CA LEU A 61 -11.22 11.98 12.17
C LEU A 61 -11.99 12.38 13.42
N ASP A 62 -13.18 12.94 13.24
CA ASP A 62 -14.08 13.31 14.30
C ASP A 62 -15.40 12.56 14.13
N ALA A 63 -15.60 11.51 14.94
CA ALA A 63 -16.78 10.64 14.93
C ALA A 63 -17.17 10.15 13.53
N VAL A 64 -16.18 9.81 12.70
CA VAL A 64 -16.39 9.42 11.29
C VAL A 64 -17.09 8.08 11.21
N LYS A 65 -18.14 8.00 10.40
CA LYS A 65 -18.87 6.78 10.08
C LYS A 65 -18.99 6.60 8.58
N ALA A 66 -18.76 5.38 8.09
CA ALA A 66 -18.93 4.99 6.70
C ALA A 66 -19.70 3.67 6.62
N PRO A 67 -20.28 3.30 5.46
CA PRO A 67 -20.89 1.99 5.29
C PRO A 67 -19.92 0.87 5.66
N GLY A 68 -20.35 -0.05 6.53
CA GLY A 68 -19.51 -1.13 7.06
C GLY A 68 -18.71 -0.77 8.32
N VAL A 69 -18.63 0.51 8.71
CA VAL A 69 -18.05 0.95 9.99
C VAL A 69 -19.16 0.99 11.04
N ARG A 70 -19.12 0.07 12.01
CA ARG A 70 -20.18 -0.12 13.01
C ARG A 70 -20.28 1.05 13.99
N THR A 71 -19.15 1.48 14.53
CA THR A 71 -19.03 2.54 15.54
C THR A 71 -18.29 3.74 14.96
N PRO A 72 -18.72 4.99 15.24
CA PRO A 72 -17.98 6.17 14.84
C PRO A 72 -16.52 6.14 15.30
N ILE A 73 -15.61 6.56 14.43
CA ILE A 73 -14.16 6.53 14.68
C ILE A 73 -13.62 7.95 14.82
N SER A 74 -12.93 8.20 15.93
CA SER A 74 -12.13 9.40 16.13
C SER A 74 -10.67 9.01 16.31
N LEU A 75 -9.79 9.62 15.51
CA LEU A 75 -8.34 9.44 15.59
C LEU A 75 -7.63 10.67 15.05
N ALA A 76 -6.39 10.88 15.48
CA ALA A 76 -5.51 11.91 14.93
C ALA A 76 -4.20 11.26 14.51
N VAL A 77 -3.61 11.76 13.41
CA VAL A 77 -2.30 11.32 12.90
C VAL A 77 -1.44 12.54 12.64
N ARG A 78 -0.23 12.51 13.19
CA ARG A 78 0.76 13.58 13.07
C ARG A 78 1.72 13.39 11.91
N SER A 79 2.38 14.47 11.52
CA SER A 79 3.42 14.43 10.49
C SER A 79 4.56 13.49 10.91
N GLY A 80 4.94 12.58 10.03
CA GLY A 80 5.97 11.57 10.29
C GLY A 80 5.51 10.40 11.17
N GLU A 81 4.24 10.36 11.59
CA GLU A 81 3.67 9.23 12.32
C GLU A 81 3.23 8.12 11.36
N ILE A 82 3.41 6.86 11.78
CA ILE A 82 2.86 5.69 11.07
C ILE A 82 1.88 5.02 12.03
N VAL A 83 0.60 5.06 11.69
CA VAL A 83 -0.47 4.46 12.49
C VAL A 83 -0.91 3.15 11.85
N GLY A 84 -0.86 2.07 12.63
CA GLY A 84 -1.38 0.76 12.24
C GLY A 84 -2.81 0.58 12.72
N LEU A 85 -3.73 0.31 11.80
CA LEU A 85 -5.12 -0.08 12.14
C LEU A 85 -5.29 -1.58 11.95
N PHE A 86 -5.52 -2.29 13.05
CA PHE A 86 -5.68 -3.74 13.09
C PHE A 86 -7.07 -4.12 13.60
N GLY A 87 -7.50 -5.34 13.28
CA GLY A 87 -8.82 -5.84 13.61
C GLY A 87 -9.17 -7.05 12.75
N LEU A 88 -10.16 -7.83 13.18
CA LEU A 88 -10.63 -9.00 12.44
C LEU A 88 -11.19 -8.61 11.07
N VAL A 89 -11.34 -9.58 10.18
CA VAL A 89 -12.04 -9.39 8.91
C VAL A 89 -13.46 -8.91 9.20
N GLY A 90 -13.91 -7.86 8.50
CA GLY A 90 -15.21 -7.23 8.74
C GLY A 90 -15.23 -6.21 9.89
N ALA A 91 -14.09 -5.87 10.50
CA ALA A 91 -14.00 -4.82 11.51
C ALA A 91 -14.20 -3.38 10.95
N GLY A 92 -14.34 -3.22 9.63
CA GLY A 92 -14.56 -1.92 8.99
C GLY A 92 -13.29 -1.16 8.59
N ARG A 93 -12.11 -1.82 8.58
CA ARG A 93 -10.82 -1.18 8.26
C ARG A 93 -10.76 -0.67 6.83
N SER A 94 -11.03 -1.56 5.87
CA SER A 94 -10.96 -1.25 4.43
C SER A 94 -12.12 -0.32 4.04
N GLU A 95 -13.26 -0.46 4.71
CA GLU A 95 -14.43 0.41 4.57
C GLU A 95 -14.15 1.83 5.06
N LEU A 96 -13.49 1.99 6.21
CA LEU A 96 -13.04 3.29 6.71
C LEU A 96 -12.09 3.96 5.71
N MET A 97 -11.11 3.22 5.19
CA MET A 97 -10.16 3.74 4.19
C MET A 97 -10.85 4.15 2.89
N LYS A 98 -11.80 3.35 2.40
CA LYS A 98 -12.63 3.68 1.23
C LYS A 98 -13.50 4.91 1.48
N GLY A 99 -14.05 5.04 2.68
CA GLY A 99 -14.80 6.22 3.14
C GLY A 99 -13.95 7.49 3.12
N MET A 100 -12.79 7.45 3.77
CA MET A 100 -11.85 8.57 3.83
C MET A 100 -11.30 8.97 2.47
N PHE A 101 -11.17 8.03 1.53
CA PHE A 101 -10.73 8.32 0.17
C PHE A 101 -11.88 8.68 -0.77
N GLY A 102 -13.14 8.68 -0.32
CA GLY A 102 -14.29 9.01 -1.16
C GLY A 102 -14.68 7.93 -2.18
N GLY A 103 -14.21 6.70 -2.02
CA GLY A 103 -14.72 5.54 -2.76
C GLY A 103 -16.09 5.08 -2.24
N THR A 104 -16.44 5.46 -1.02
CA THR A 104 -17.78 5.34 -0.44
C THR A 104 -18.08 6.61 0.34
N GLN A 105 -19.31 7.09 0.32
CA GLN A 105 -19.66 8.33 1.02
C GLN A 105 -19.71 8.12 2.54
N ILE A 106 -19.04 9.00 3.29
CA ILE A 106 -19.13 9.08 4.75
C ILE A 106 -20.56 9.46 5.13
N THR A 107 -21.13 8.77 6.13
CA THR A 107 -22.52 8.93 6.56
C THR A 107 -22.66 9.83 7.80
N ALA A 108 -21.59 10.01 8.59
CA ALA A 108 -21.56 10.93 9.72
C ALA A 108 -20.11 11.29 10.10
N GLY A 109 -19.96 12.35 10.91
CA GLY A 109 -18.67 12.85 11.37
C GLY A 109 -17.97 13.77 10.36
N GLN A 110 -16.73 14.16 10.68
CA GLN A 110 -15.95 15.10 9.87
C GLN A 110 -14.50 14.63 9.76
N VAL A 111 -13.94 14.76 8.54
CA VAL A 111 -12.51 14.54 8.26
C VAL A 111 -11.83 15.88 8.14
N TYR A 112 -10.65 16.01 8.73
CA TYR A 112 -9.78 17.17 8.62
C TYR A 112 -8.42 16.75 8.05
N ILE A 113 -7.91 17.53 7.11
CA ILE A 113 -6.52 17.43 6.63
C ILE A 113 -5.88 18.80 6.82
N ASP A 114 -4.70 18.83 7.43
CA ASP A 114 -3.99 20.08 7.74
C ASP A 114 -4.87 21.10 8.47
N GLN A 115 -5.63 20.59 9.46
CA GLN A 115 -6.60 21.31 10.28
C GLN A 115 -7.82 21.88 9.50
N GLN A 116 -7.90 21.68 8.19
CA GLN A 116 -9.02 22.13 7.36
C GLN A 116 -10.08 21.02 7.23
N PRO A 117 -11.37 21.31 7.48
CA PRO A 117 -12.43 20.35 7.24
C PRO A 117 -12.53 20.08 5.74
N ILE A 118 -12.63 18.80 5.36
CA ILE A 118 -12.78 18.39 3.97
C ILE A 118 -14.06 17.59 3.76
N ASP A 119 -14.79 17.92 2.70
CA ASP A 119 -16.00 17.22 2.29
C ASP A 119 -15.68 16.24 1.15
N ILE A 120 -15.57 14.96 1.50
CA ILE A 120 -15.07 13.91 0.61
C ILE A 120 -16.26 13.16 0.00
N ARG A 121 -16.68 13.59 -1.18
CA ARG A 121 -17.78 12.95 -1.94
C ARG A 121 -17.31 12.02 -3.05
N LYS A 122 -16.05 12.16 -3.48
CA LYS A 122 -15.43 11.39 -4.55
C LYS A 122 -13.91 11.38 -4.41
N PRO A 123 -13.19 10.42 -5.02
CA PRO A 123 -11.74 10.29 -4.85
C PRO A 123 -10.91 11.51 -5.23
N SER A 124 -11.38 12.28 -6.22
CA SER A 124 -10.70 13.52 -6.62
C SER A 124 -10.62 14.58 -5.52
N HIS A 125 -11.56 14.60 -4.55
CA HIS A 125 -11.50 15.53 -3.41
C HIS A 125 -10.37 15.15 -2.44
N ALA A 126 -10.27 13.85 -2.09
CA ALA A 126 -9.21 13.33 -1.24
C ALA A 126 -7.82 13.57 -1.88
N ILE A 127 -7.69 13.29 -3.19
CA ILE A 127 -6.45 13.52 -3.94
C ILE A 127 -6.07 15.01 -3.96
N ALA A 128 -7.04 15.92 -4.16
CA ALA A 128 -6.79 17.36 -4.14
C ALA A 128 -6.32 17.84 -2.75
N ALA A 129 -6.81 17.21 -1.69
CA ALA A 129 -6.37 17.46 -0.32
C ALA A 129 -5.05 16.73 0.05
N GLY A 130 -4.39 16.07 -0.90
CA GLY A 130 -3.09 15.42 -0.68
C GLY A 130 -3.16 14.01 -0.07
N MET A 131 -4.34 13.40 0.00
CA MET A 131 -4.52 12.02 0.42
C MET A 131 -4.36 11.06 -0.76
N MET A 132 -3.70 9.93 -0.52
CA MET A 132 -3.46 8.87 -1.51
C MET A 132 -3.85 7.53 -0.88
N LEU A 133 -4.48 6.65 -1.68
CA LEU A 133 -4.90 5.33 -1.22
C LEU A 133 -4.21 4.23 -2.03
N CYS A 134 -3.59 3.30 -1.32
CA CYS A 134 -3.19 2.01 -1.87
C CYS A 134 -4.23 0.97 -1.43
N PRO A 135 -5.12 0.51 -2.31
CA PRO A 135 -6.19 -0.41 -1.93
C PRO A 135 -5.65 -1.79 -1.56
N GLU A 136 -6.39 -2.49 -0.70
CA GLU A 136 -6.10 -3.87 -0.31
C GLU A 136 -6.17 -4.81 -1.53
N ASP A 137 -7.28 -4.76 -2.27
CA ASP A 137 -7.41 -5.46 -3.55
C ASP A 137 -6.78 -4.63 -4.68
N ARG A 138 -5.45 -4.70 -4.74
CA ARG A 138 -4.66 -4.04 -5.79
C ARG A 138 -5.03 -4.51 -7.21
N LYS A 139 -5.57 -5.73 -7.39
CA LYS A 139 -5.86 -6.27 -8.73
C LYS A 139 -7.15 -5.69 -9.28
N ALA A 140 -8.19 -5.62 -8.44
CA ALA A 140 -9.49 -5.07 -8.81
C ALA A 140 -9.51 -3.54 -8.76
N GLU A 141 -8.84 -2.93 -7.78
CA GLU A 141 -9.00 -1.50 -7.48
C GLU A 141 -7.73 -0.67 -7.69
N GLY A 142 -6.56 -1.31 -7.79
CA GLY A 142 -5.26 -0.60 -7.79
C GLY A 142 -4.64 -0.43 -9.18
N ILE A 143 -4.51 -1.52 -9.92
CA ILE A 143 -3.82 -1.56 -11.22
C ILE A 143 -4.79 -1.54 -12.39
N ILE A 144 -4.29 -1.21 -13.56
CA ILE A 144 -4.97 -1.43 -14.84
C ILE A 144 -4.24 -2.60 -15.52
N PRO A 145 -4.78 -3.84 -15.42
CA PRO A 145 -4.03 -5.06 -15.71
C PRO A 145 -3.47 -5.14 -17.14
N VAL A 146 -4.26 -4.65 -18.10
CA VAL A 146 -3.94 -4.70 -19.54
C VAL A 146 -2.93 -3.63 -19.98
N HIS A 147 -2.48 -2.79 -19.05
CA HIS A 147 -1.52 -1.71 -19.34
C HIS A 147 -0.14 -2.01 -18.78
N SER A 148 0.86 -1.31 -19.31
CA SER A 148 2.25 -1.44 -18.89
C SER A 148 2.49 -0.85 -17.50
N VAL A 149 3.67 -1.13 -16.93
CA VAL A 149 4.16 -0.47 -15.71
C VAL A 149 4.24 1.04 -15.92
N ARG A 150 4.75 1.48 -17.08
CA ARG A 150 4.82 2.91 -17.47
C ARG A 150 3.46 3.58 -17.37
N ASP A 151 2.46 3.02 -18.05
CA ASP A 151 1.10 3.56 -18.03
C ASP A 151 0.53 3.60 -16.62
N ASN A 152 0.71 2.52 -15.85
CA ASN A 152 0.21 2.44 -14.50
C ASN A 152 0.86 3.46 -13.56
N ILE A 153 2.15 3.78 -13.73
CA ILE A 153 2.81 4.87 -12.99
C ILE A 153 2.28 6.22 -13.46
N ASN A 154 2.24 6.47 -14.76
CA ASN A 154 2.03 7.81 -15.29
C ASN A 154 0.57 8.26 -15.33
N ILE A 155 -0.41 7.34 -15.42
CA ILE A 155 -1.80 7.68 -15.77
C ILE A 155 -2.41 8.80 -14.93
N SER A 156 -2.08 8.85 -13.64
CA SER A 156 -2.63 9.85 -12.74
C SER A 156 -1.96 11.22 -12.96
N ALA A 157 -0.67 11.26 -13.25
CA ALA A 157 0.09 12.50 -13.45
C ALA A 157 0.05 13.01 -14.90
N ARG A 158 -0.19 12.13 -15.89
CA ARG A 158 -0.24 12.40 -17.34
C ARG A 158 -0.89 13.73 -17.72
N ARG A 159 -2.09 14.00 -17.20
CA ARG A 159 -2.87 15.23 -17.51
C ARG A 159 -2.13 16.55 -17.22
N LYS A 160 -1.16 16.55 -16.30
CA LYS A 160 -0.35 17.74 -15.97
C LYS A 160 0.85 17.94 -16.91
N HIS A 161 1.18 16.93 -17.71
CA HIS A 161 2.41 16.90 -18.52
C HIS A 161 2.15 16.68 -20.02
N VAL A 162 0.88 16.77 -20.45
CA VAL A 162 0.53 16.74 -21.88
C VAL A 162 1.03 18.00 -22.60
N LEU A 163 1.59 17.81 -23.79
CA LEU A 163 2.04 18.90 -24.66
C LEU A 163 0.84 19.51 -25.38
N GLY A 164 0.75 20.84 -25.37
CA GLY A 164 -0.34 21.57 -26.04
C GLY A 164 -1.75 21.23 -25.53
N GLY A 165 -1.87 20.61 -24.35
CA GLY A 165 -3.16 20.22 -23.75
C GLY A 165 -3.80 18.94 -24.30
N CYS A 166 -3.23 18.32 -25.34
CA CYS A 166 -3.83 17.14 -25.98
C CYS A 166 -2.84 16.04 -26.40
N VAL A 167 -1.54 16.33 -26.45
CA VAL A 167 -0.53 15.36 -26.92
C VAL A 167 0.18 14.72 -25.74
N ILE A 168 0.28 13.39 -25.73
CA ILE A 168 1.02 12.65 -24.71
C ILE A 168 2.51 12.97 -24.85
N ASN A 169 3.15 13.33 -23.72
CA ASN A 169 4.58 13.56 -23.65
C ASN A 169 5.31 12.24 -23.34
N ASN A 170 5.65 11.48 -24.40
CA ASN A 170 6.32 10.18 -24.24
C ASN A 170 7.68 10.29 -23.53
N GLY A 171 8.44 11.36 -23.80
CA GLY A 171 9.73 11.57 -23.16
C GLY A 171 9.61 11.80 -21.65
N TRP A 172 8.59 12.56 -21.21
CA TRP A 172 8.31 12.71 -19.79
C TRP A 172 7.83 11.38 -19.16
N GLU A 173 6.92 10.67 -19.83
CA GLU A 173 6.38 9.40 -19.33
C GLU A 173 7.46 8.33 -19.13
N GLU A 174 8.38 8.21 -20.07
CA GLU A 174 9.50 7.30 -19.98
C GLU A 174 10.42 7.66 -18.80
N ASN A 175 10.86 8.93 -18.73
CA ASN A 175 11.74 9.39 -17.65
C ASN A 175 11.11 9.24 -16.26
N ASN A 176 9.82 9.56 -16.12
CA ASN A 176 9.10 9.46 -14.84
C ASN A 176 8.92 8.00 -14.41
N ALA A 177 8.56 7.12 -15.34
CA ALA A 177 8.43 5.69 -15.04
C ALA A 177 9.78 5.08 -14.64
N ASP A 178 10.84 5.36 -15.39
CA ASP A 178 12.21 4.89 -15.09
C ASP A 178 12.69 5.38 -13.72
N HIS A 179 12.45 6.64 -13.40
CA HIS A 179 12.77 7.21 -12.09
C HIS A 179 12.09 6.44 -10.95
N HIS A 180 10.79 6.16 -11.06
CA HIS A 180 10.05 5.44 -10.02
C HIS A 180 10.37 3.94 -9.98
N ILE A 181 10.65 3.31 -11.11
CA ILE A 181 11.12 1.92 -11.17
C ILE A 181 12.43 1.78 -10.38
N ARG A 182 13.37 2.71 -10.58
CA ARG A 182 14.66 2.71 -9.87
C ARG A 182 14.51 3.06 -8.39
N SER A 183 13.87 4.19 -8.06
CA SER A 183 13.75 4.68 -6.67
C SER A 183 12.95 3.75 -5.76
N LEU A 184 11.91 3.09 -6.28
CA LEU A 184 11.09 2.15 -5.50
C LEU A 184 11.55 0.69 -5.65
N ASN A 185 12.62 0.45 -6.41
CA ASN A 185 13.17 -0.87 -6.69
C ASN A 185 12.07 -1.84 -7.18
N ILE A 186 11.35 -1.43 -8.23
CA ILE A 186 10.32 -2.23 -8.90
C ILE A 186 11.03 -3.26 -9.76
N LYS A 187 10.88 -4.55 -9.44
CA LYS A 187 11.45 -5.63 -10.23
C LYS A 187 10.55 -5.87 -11.44
N THR A 188 11.01 -5.42 -12.60
CA THR A 188 10.36 -5.59 -13.90
C THR A 188 11.42 -5.71 -15.00
N PRO A 189 11.20 -6.46 -16.10
CA PRO A 189 12.07 -6.46 -17.27
C PRO A 189 12.22 -5.07 -17.92
N GLY A 190 11.20 -4.22 -17.76
CA GLY A 190 11.20 -2.84 -18.25
C GLY A 190 9.88 -2.14 -17.98
N ALA A 191 9.79 -0.86 -18.37
CA ALA A 191 8.59 -0.05 -18.15
C ALA A 191 7.40 -0.51 -19.03
N GLU A 192 7.66 -1.14 -20.18
CA GLU A 192 6.63 -1.65 -21.10
C GLU A 192 6.03 -3.00 -20.70
N GLN A 193 6.59 -3.67 -19.69
CA GLN A 193 6.02 -4.93 -19.18
C GLN A 193 4.59 -4.72 -18.69
N LEU A 194 3.69 -5.64 -19.02
CA LEU A 194 2.33 -5.64 -18.46
C LEU A 194 2.36 -5.77 -16.94
N ILE A 195 1.70 -4.86 -16.24
CA ILE A 195 1.73 -4.80 -14.77
C ILE A 195 1.12 -6.05 -14.12
N MET A 196 0.17 -6.71 -14.80
CA MET A 196 -0.48 -7.92 -14.30
C MET A 196 0.48 -9.09 -14.11
N ASN A 197 1.60 -9.10 -14.84
CA ASN A 197 2.63 -10.14 -14.76
C ASN A 197 3.64 -9.91 -13.63
N LEU A 198 3.61 -8.74 -12.98
CA LEU A 198 4.46 -8.47 -11.83
C LEU A 198 3.91 -9.14 -10.56
N SER A 199 4.82 -9.46 -9.63
CA SER A 199 4.42 -9.90 -8.29
C SER A 199 3.63 -8.81 -7.55
N GLY A 200 2.84 -9.22 -6.55
CA GLY A 200 1.97 -8.30 -5.83
C GLY A 200 2.70 -7.12 -5.17
N GLY A 201 3.87 -7.36 -4.59
CA GLY A 201 4.68 -6.29 -3.99
C GLY A 201 5.18 -5.29 -5.04
N ASN A 202 5.53 -5.75 -6.25
CA ASN A 202 5.94 -4.85 -7.33
C ASN A 202 4.76 -4.07 -7.92
N GLN A 203 3.57 -4.66 -7.97
CA GLN A 203 2.34 -3.96 -8.32
C GLN A 203 2.05 -2.82 -7.32
N GLN A 204 2.17 -3.08 -6.02
CA GLN A 204 1.99 -2.04 -4.99
C GLN A 204 3.04 -0.94 -5.08
N LYS A 205 4.31 -1.28 -5.33
CA LYS A 205 5.36 -0.28 -5.57
C LYS A 205 5.06 0.60 -6.79
N ALA A 206 4.54 0.03 -7.89
CA ALA A 206 4.13 0.81 -9.05
C ALA A 206 2.96 1.76 -8.73
N ILE A 207 1.98 1.32 -7.93
CA ILE A 207 0.90 2.18 -7.44
C ILE A 207 1.44 3.32 -6.55
N LEU A 208 2.42 3.04 -5.69
CA LEU A 208 3.11 4.10 -4.93
C LEU A 208 3.82 5.10 -5.86
N GLY A 209 4.49 4.60 -6.91
CA GLY A 209 5.09 5.43 -7.95
C GLY A 209 4.07 6.37 -8.58
N ARG A 210 2.89 5.86 -8.97
CA ARG A 210 1.79 6.66 -9.52
C ARG A 210 1.39 7.83 -8.64
N TRP A 211 1.32 7.58 -7.34
CA TRP A 211 0.97 8.58 -6.36
C TRP A 211 2.08 9.62 -6.17
N LEU A 212 3.33 9.19 -6.16
CA LEU A 212 4.49 10.09 -6.05
C LEU A 212 4.68 10.95 -7.30
N SER A 213 4.30 10.48 -8.49
CA SER A 213 4.35 11.26 -9.73
C SER A 213 3.39 12.44 -9.78
N LYS A 214 2.44 12.54 -8.83
CA LYS A 214 1.46 13.65 -8.78
C LYS A 214 2.00 14.95 -8.21
N ARG A 215 3.14 14.89 -7.52
CA ARG A 215 3.79 16.06 -6.92
C ARG A 215 4.28 17.03 -7.99
#